data_AF-A0A7V1ZUK5-F1
#
_entry.id   AF-A0A7V1ZUK5-F1
#
_cell.length_a   1.000
_cell.length_b   1.000
_cell.length_c   1.000
_cell.angle_alpha   90.00
_cell.angle_beta   90.00
_cell.angle_gamma   90.00
#
_symmetry.space_group_name_H-M   'P 1'
#
loop_
_entity.id
_entity.type
_entity.pdbx_description
1 polymer ?
#
loop_
_entity_poly.entity_id
_entity_poly.type
_entity_poly.pdbx_seq_one_letter_code
_entity_poly.pdbx_strand_id
1 'polypeptide(L)'
;MEYSQVVELEEKLLELLRQEYSFYQSLYLLFDKQRDNLRFERDQKLIDLYNEIEKAERRIAESEDKIARLRSENRKVFNLAATSPEVKKLVTSIATLLKKNLALIKENEDFAKNKRNRIEEELEQVRRMYDHMACNKADNGARVFDGRS
;
A
#
# COMPACT_ATOMS: atom_id res chain seq x y z
N MET A 1 39.26 -18.21 13.89
CA MET A 1 39.06 -16.76 13.61
C MET A 1 37.83 -16.54 12.74
N GLU A 2 37.62 -17.32 11.66
CA GLU A 2 36.38 -17.24 10.83
C GLU A 2 35.07 -17.56 11.59
N TYR A 3 35.08 -18.50 12.55
CA TYR A 3 33.87 -18.87 13.29
C TYR A 3 33.30 -17.71 14.14
N SER A 4 34.15 -16.91 14.78
CA SER A 4 33.72 -15.71 15.54
C SER A 4 33.05 -14.69 14.63
N GLN A 5 33.62 -14.48 13.44
CA GLN A 5 33.08 -13.55 12.45
C GLN A 5 31.73 -14.01 11.88
N VAL A 6 31.52 -15.32 11.73
CA VAL A 6 30.22 -15.89 11.33
C VAL A 6 29.17 -15.64 12.40
N VAL A 7 29.48 -15.93 13.67
CA VAL A 7 28.54 -15.72 14.79
C VAL A 7 28.18 -14.25 14.96
N GLU A 8 29.18 -13.35 14.94
CA GLU A 8 28.93 -11.90 15.03
C GLU A 8 28.05 -11.37 13.88
N LEU A 9 28.28 -11.87 12.65
CA LEU A 9 27.46 -11.48 11.50
C LEU A 9 26.05 -12.07 11.57
N GLU A 10 25.92 -13.29 12.07
CA GLU A 10 24.63 -13.95 12.31
C GLU A 10 23.80 -13.17 13.32
N GLU A 11 24.37 -12.77 14.45
CA GLU A 11 23.67 -11.96 15.46
C GLU A 11 23.19 -10.62 14.88
N LYS A 12 24.05 -9.91 14.15
CA LYS A 12 23.69 -8.67 13.46
C LYS A 12 22.57 -8.88 12.43
N LEU A 13 22.64 -9.96 11.66
CA LEU A 13 21.62 -10.29 10.68
C LEU A 13 20.29 -10.63 11.36
N LEU A 14 20.32 -11.39 12.46
CA LEU A 14 19.13 -11.73 13.24
C LEU A 14 18.50 -10.49 13.87
N GLU A 15 19.29 -9.56 14.40
CA GLU A 15 18.79 -8.29 14.94
C GLU A 15 18.07 -7.49 13.86
N LEU A 16 18.71 -7.30 12.70
CA LEU A 16 18.11 -6.59 11.57
C LEU A 16 16.82 -7.26 11.13
N LEU A 17 16.82 -8.58 10.94
CA LEU A 17 15.62 -9.32 10.52
C LEU A 17 14.51 -9.26 11.57
N ARG A 18 14.81 -9.19 12.86
CA ARG A 18 13.79 -9.02 13.91
C ARG A 18 13.14 -7.64 13.81
N GLN A 19 13.93 -6.60 13.58
CA GLN A 19 13.42 -5.25 13.31
C GLN A 19 12.52 -5.23 12.07
N GLU A 20 12.94 -5.90 10.98
CA GLU A 20 12.12 -6.04 9.78
C GLU A 20 10.81 -6.76 10.05
N TYR A 21 10.86 -7.88 10.78
CA TYR A 21 9.65 -8.62 11.13
C TYR A 21 8.66 -7.75 11.91
N SER A 22 9.11 -7.07 12.96
CA SER A 22 8.26 -6.16 13.74
C SER A 22 7.70 -5.02 12.90
N PHE A 23 8.52 -4.43 12.02
CA PHE A 23 8.05 -3.40 11.11
C PHE A 23 6.94 -3.91 10.18
N TYR A 24 7.12 -5.06 9.55
CA TYR A 24 6.10 -5.63 8.66
C TYR A 24 4.82 -6.02 9.41
N GLN A 25 4.90 -6.31 10.72
CA GLN A 25 3.71 -6.50 11.56
C GLN A 25 2.97 -5.19 11.79
N SER A 26 3.69 -4.10 12.07
CA SER A 26 3.10 -2.77 12.16
C SER A 26 2.46 -2.36 10.84
N LEU A 27 3.11 -2.65 9.71
CA LEU A 27 2.60 -2.36 8.38
C LEU A 27 1.32 -3.16 8.07
N TYR A 28 1.26 -4.43 8.50
CA TYR A 28 0.04 -5.24 8.41
C TYR A 28 -1.15 -4.55 9.10
N LEU A 29 -0.96 -4.11 10.35
CA LEU A 29 -2.01 -3.43 11.12
C LEU A 29 -2.45 -2.12 10.45
N LEU A 30 -1.50 -1.43 9.80
CA LEU A 30 -1.78 -0.19 9.11
C LEU A 30 -2.64 -0.42 7.86
N PHE A 31 -2.33 -1.44 7.05
CA PHE A 31 -3.16 -1.81 5.91
C PHE A 31 -4.53 -2.35 6.32
N ASP A 32 -4.62 -3.09 7.42
CA ASP A 32 -5.88 -3.58 7.99
C ASP A 32 -6.78 -2.41 8.43
N LYS A 33 -6.19 -1.41 9.10
CA LYS A 33 -6.88 -0.16 9.45
C LYS A 33 -7.30 0.65 8.22
N GLN A 34 -6.47 0.69 7.18
CA GLN A 34 -6.83 1.34 5.91
C GLN A 34 -8.04 0.65 5.27
N ARG A 35 -8.06 -0.68 5.25
CA ARG A 35 -9.20 -1.48 4.76
C ARG A 35 -10.49 -1.11 5.45
N ASP A 36 -10.45 -1.06 6.78
CA ASP A 36 -11.63 -0.72 7.56
C ASP A 36 -12.10 0.72 7.27
N ASN A 37 -11.17 1.67 7.15
CA ASN A 37 -11.56 3.04 6.81
C ASN A 37 -12.13 3.17 5.39
N LEU A 38 -11.62 2.43 4.41
CA LEU A 38 -12.19 2.38 3.06
C LEU A 38 -13.58 1.75 3.07
N ARG A 39 -13.74 0.62 3.78
CA ARG A 39 -15.01 -0.12 3.87
C ARG A 39 -16.11 0.68 4.57
N PHE A 40 -15.77 1.48 5.58
CA PHE A 40 -16.72 2.28 6.36
C PHE A 40 -16.73 3.76 5.97
N GLU A 41 -16.21 4.11 4.78
CA GLU A 41 -16.24 5.46 4.18
C GLU A 41 -15.66 6.57 5.09
N ARG A 42 -14.61 6.26 5.85
CA ARG A 42 -13.94 7.18 6.77
C ARG A 42 -12.80 7.95 6.10
N ASP A 43 -13.13 8.67 5.03
CA ASP A 43 -12.14 9.26 4.11
C ASP A 43 -11.14 10.22 4.78
N GLN A 44 -11.58 10.98 5.77
CA GLN A 44 -10.71 11.92 6.51
C GLN A 44 -9.52 11.22 7.18
N LYS A 45 -9.68 9.95 7.56
CA LYS A 45 -8.62 9.16 8.22
C LYS A 45 -7.68 8.47 7.22
N LEU A 46 -8.00 8.48 5.93
CA LEU A 46 -7.19 7.83 4.90
C LEU A 46 -5.96 8.66 4.54
N ILE A 47 -6.07 9.99 4.53
CA ILE A 47 -4.96 10.89 4.17
C ILE A 47 -3.75 10.65 5.08
N ASP A 48 -3.97 10.61 6.39
CA ASP A 48 -2.90 10.36 7.36
C ASP A 48 -2.27 8.96 7.18
N LEU A 49 -3.10 7.95 6.90
CA LEU A 49 -2.63 6.59 6.64
C LEU A 49 -1.78 6.50 5.36
N TYR A 50 -2.15 7.20 4.29
CA TYR A 50 -1.35 7.25 3.07
C TYR A 50 0.03 7.88 3.32
N ASN A 51 0.09 8.96 4.10
CA ASN A 51 1.36 9.57 4.49
C ASN A 51 2.24 8.61 5.31
N GLU A 52 1.65 7.80 6.17
CA GLU A 52 2.37 6.77 6.93
C GLU A 52 2.87 5.64 6.02
N ILE A 53 2.09 5.22 5.02
CA ILE A 53 2.50 4.21 4.02
C ILE A 53 3.67 4.73 3.17
N GLU A 54 3.62 5.98 2.71
CA GLU A 54 4.72 6.56 1.92
C GLU A 54 6.04 6.63 2.72
N LYS A 55 5.96 6.92 4.02
CA LYS A 55 7.13 6.83 4.91
C LYS A 55 7.63 5.39 5.05
N ALA A 56 6.72 4.42 5.09
CA ALA A 56 7.08 3.00 5.14
C ALA A 56 7.82 2.54 3.87
N GLU A 57 7.41 2.99 2.69
CA GLU A 57 8.09 2.69 1.41
C GLU A 57 9.55 3.16 1.42
N ARG A 58 9.81 4.40 1.87
CA ARG A 58 11.18 4.93 2.03
C ARG A 58 12.02 4.06 2.97
N ARG A 59 11.44 3.67 4.12
CA ARG A 59 12.13 2.84 5.11
C ARG A 59 12.44 1.44 4.59
N ILE A 60 11.58 0.87 3.74
CA ILE A 60 11.85 -0.44 3.09
C ILE A 60 13.11 -0.35 2.23
N ALA A 61 13.23 0.69 1.40
CA ALA A 61 14.42 0.89 0.56
C ALA A 61 15.71 1.01 1.40
N GLU A 62 15.66 1.74 2.51
CA GLU A 62 16.79 1.85 3.43
C GLU A 62 17.18 0.50 4.06
N SER A 63 16.21 -0.34 4.40
CA SER A 63 16.46 -1.67 4.95
C SER A 63 17.05 -2.63 3.91
N GLU A 64 16.57 -2.58 2.67
CA GLU A 64 17.14 -3.35 1.55
C GLU A 64 18.61 -2.99 1.30
N ASP A 65 18.93 -1.69 1.33
CA ASP A 65 20.29 -1.18 1.21
C ASP A 65 21.20 -1.69 2.34
N LYS A 66 20.72 -1.71 3.59
CA LYS A 66 21.49 -2.23 4.73
C LYS A 66 21.82 -3.72 4.56
N ILE A 67 20.85 -4.52 4.16
CA ILE A 67 21.06 -5.96 3.91
C ILE A 67 22.04 -6.16 2.73
N ALA A 68 21.90 -5.37 1.67
CA ALA A 68 22.79 -5.43 0.51
C ALA A 68 24.25 -5.10 0.89
N ARG A 69 24.45 -4.07 1.72
CA ARG A 69 25.78 -3.71 2.26
C ARG A 69 26.38 -4.85 3.08
N LEU A 70 25.65 -5.39 4.05
CA LEU A 70 26.10 -6.53 4.86
C LEU A 70 26.51 -7.74 4.00
N ARG A 71 25.75 -8.01 2.93
CA ARG A 71 26.08 -9.07 1.97
C ARG A 71 27.33 -8.78 1.15
N SER A 72 27.56 -7.53 0.78
CA SER A 72 28.66 -7.10 -0.07
C SER A 72 30.00 -7.06 0.67
N GLU A 73 30.00 -6.70 1.95
CA GLU A 73 31.21 -6.57 2.78
C GLU A 73 31.93 -7.90 2.98
N ASN A 74 31.19 -8.99 3.22
CA ASN A 74 31.77 -10.33 3.28
C ASN A 74 30.79 -11.41 2.83
N ARG A 75 30.69 -11.59 1.52
CA ARG A 75 29.73 -12.51 0.88
C ARG A 75 29.82 -13.95 1.37
N LYS A 76 31.01 -14.48 1.66
CA LYS A 76 31.19 -15.87 2.11
C LYS A 76 30.62 -16.06 3.52
N VAL A 77 30.99 -15.17 4.44
CA VAL A 77 30.51 -15.19 5.84
C VAL A 77 29.01 -14.92 5.88
N PHE A 78 28.50 -13.99 5.06
CA PHE A 78 27.07 -13.72 4.94
C PHE A 78 26.28 -14.95 4.50
N ASN A 79 26.76 -15.68 3.47
CA ASN A 79 26.09 -16.89 3.03
C ASN A 79 26.07 -17.97 4.13
N LEU A 80 27.15 -18.09 4.92
CA LEU A 80 27.19 -19.01 6.07
C LEU A 80 26.18 -18.61 7.14
N ALA A 81 26.18 -17.35 7.57
CA ALA A 81 25.21 -16.83 8.54
C ALA A 81 23.75 -16.98 8.04
N ALA A 82 23.50 -16.72 6.77
CA ALA A 82 22.18 -16.87 6.14
C ALA A 82 21.70 -18.33 6.09
N THR A 83 22.61 -19.31 6.21
CA THR A 83 22.22 -20.72 6.28
C THR A 83 21.73 -21.16 7.66
N SER A 84 21.93 -20.33 8.70
CA SER A 84 21.48 -20.58 10.06
C SER A 84 19.97 -20.90 10.10
N PRO A 85 19.55 -21.94 10.85
CA PRO A 85 18.14 -22.28 11.01
C PRO A 85 17.29 -21.11 11.53
N GLU A 86 17.85 -20.30 12.44
CA GLU A 86 17.14 -19.17 13.03
C GLU A 86 16.89 -18.06 12.02
N VAL A 87 17.92 -17.74 11.23
CA VAL A 87 17.82 -16.77 10.13
C VAL A 87 16.78 -17.24 9.11
N LYS A 88 16.85 -18.50 8.67
CA LYS A 88 15.87 -19.07 7.72
C LYS A 88 14.45 -19.03 8.25
N LYS A 89 14.24 -19.38 9.51
CA LYS A 89 12.92 -19.33 10.16
C LYS A 89 12.37 -17.91 10.14
N LEU A 90 13.18 -16.93 10.50
CA LEU A 90 12.77 -15.54 10.56
C LEU A 90 12.47 -14.96 9.17
N VAL A 91 13.32 -15.24 8.17
CA VAL A 91 13.07 -14.87 6.77
C VAL A 91 11.77 -15.49 6.25
N THR A 92 11.49 -16.75 6.58
CA THR A 92 10.24 -17.42 6.19
C THR A 92 9.01 -16.75 6.83
N SER A 93 9.11 -16.38 8.10
CA SER A 93 8.06 -15.63 8.80
C SER A 93 7.82 -14.25 8.18
N ILE A 94 8.88 -13.52 7.86
CA ILE A 94 8.80 -12.22 7.14
C ILE A 94 8.14 -12.41 5.77
N ALA A 95 8.57 -13.40 4.98
CA ALA A 95 7.99 -13.68 3.67
C ALA A 95 6.49 -14.02 3.75
N THR A 96 6.09 -14.77 4.77
CA THR A 96 4.67 -15.07 5.03
C THR A 96 3.89 -13.80 5.36
N LEU A 97 4.47 -12.92 6.17
CA LEU A 97 3.85 -11.66 6.56
C LEU A 97 3.73 -10.68 5.39
N LEU A 98 4.75 -10.60 4.54
CA LEU A 98 4.71 -9.84 3.28
C LEU A 98 3.59 -10.32 2.35
N LYS A 99 3.39 -11.64 2.23
CA LYS A 99 2.26 -12.19 1.45
C LYS A 99 0.91 -11.76 2.01
N LYS A 100 0.77 -11.72 3.34
CA LYS A 100 -0.46 -11.24 4.00
C LYS A 100 -0.66 -9.74 3.77
N ASN A 101 0.39 -8.94 3.89
CA ASN A 101 0.34 -7.50 3.59
C ASN A 101 -0.09 -7.26 2.14
N LEU A 102 0.47 -8.01 1.18
CA LEU A 102 0.10 -7.90 -0.22
C LEU A 102 -1.38 -8.23 -0.47
N ALA A 103 -1.94 -9.23 0.23
CA ALA A 103 -3.35 -9.55 0.15
C ALA A 103 -4.23 -8.38 0.64
N LEU A 104 -3.88 -7.77 1.78
CA LEU A 104 -4.60 -6.59 2.30
C LEU A 104 -4.51 -5.39 1.35
N ILE A 105 -3.35 -5.13 0.77
CA ILE A 105 -3.18 -4.03 -0.20
C ILE A 105 -4.12 -4.25 -1.40
N LYS A 106 -4.21 -5.48 -1.91
CA LYS A 106 -5.13 -5.81 -3.02
C LYS A 106 -6.60 -5.60 -2.64
N GLU A 107 -7.01 -6.04 -1.45
CA GLU A 107 -8.36 -5.77 -0.95
C GLU A 107 -8.64 -4.27 -0.88
N ASN A 108 -7.69 -3.47 -0.38
CA ASN A 108 -7.80 -2.01 -0.32
C ASN A 108 -7.94 -1.39 -1.70
N GLU A 109 -7.14 -1.86 -2.67
CA GLU A 109 -7.21 -1.44 -4.07
C GLU A 109 -8.60 -1.72 -4.66
N ASP A 110 -9.16 -2.90 -4.40
CA ASP A 110 -10.49 -3.28 -4.88
C ASP A 110 -11.59 -2.40 -4.28
N PHE A 111 -11.53 -2.11 -2.97
CA PHE A 111 -12.46 -1.17 -2.33
C PHE A 111 -12.37 0.24 -2.94
N ALA A 112 -11.16 0.74 -3.14
CA ALA A 112 -10.94 2.06 -3.73
C ALA A 112 -11.45 2.13 -5.18
N LYS A 113 -11.20 1.10 -5.99
CA LYS A 113 -11.70 1.01 -7.37
C LYS A 113 -13.23 1.00 -7.42
N ASN A 114 -13.87 0.20 -6.58
CA ASN A 114 -15.33 0.13 -6.52
C ASN A 114 -15.94 1.49 -6.14
N LYS A 115 -15.33 2.18 -5.17
CA LYS A 115 -15.74 3.54 -4.79
C LYS A 115 -15.57 4.54 -5.94
N ARG A 116 -14.44 4.50 -6.66
CA ARG A 116 -14.21 5.36 -7.82
C ARG A 116 -15.26 5.12 -8.92
N ASN A 117 -15.51 3.86 -9.27
CA ASN A 117 -16.47 3.51 -10.32
C ASN A 117 -17.88 4.03 -9.98
N ARG A 118 -18.31 3.90 -8.72
CA ARG A 118 -19.58 4.46 -8.26
C ARG A 118 -19.65 5.99 -8.43
N ILE A 119 -18.59 6.70 -8.06
CA ILE A 119 -18.51 8.16 -8.23
C ILE A 119 -18.58 8.55 -9.72
N GLU A 120 -17.91 7.79 -10.60
CA GLU A 120 -17.94 8.01 -12.05
C GLU A 120 -19.34 7.80 -12.62
N GLU A 121 -20.07 6.78 -12.19
CA GLU A 121 -21.47 6.53 -12.57
C GLU A 121 -22.39 7.67 -12.10
N GLU A 122 -22.26 8.10 -10.84
CA GLU A 122 -23.01 9.22 -10.28
C GLU A 122 -22.74 10.52 -11.06
N LEU A 123 -21.47 10.78 -11.42
CA LEU A 123 -21.08 11.94 -12.22
C LEU A 123 -21.70 11.91 -13.63
N GLU A 124 -21.72 10.75 -14.28
CA GLU A 124 -22.31 10.59 -15.61
C GLU A 124 -23.83 10.80 -15.58
N GLN A 125 -24.51 10.34 -14.52
CA GLN A 125 -25.94 10.62 -14.32
C GLN A 125 -26.18 12.12 -14.20
N VAL A 126 -25.39 12.83 -13.37
CA VAL A 126 -25.52 14.28 -13.21
C VAL A 126 -25.28 15.02 -14.54
N ARG A 127 -24.29 14.61 -15.33
CA ARG A 127 -24.03 15.18 -16.67
C ARG A 127 -25.23 15.02 -17.60
N ARG A 128 -25.78 13.80 -17.70
CA ARG A 128 -26.99 13.54 -18.50
C ARG A 128 -28.17 14.41 -18.07
N MET A 129 -28.39 14.54 -16.76
CA MET A 129 -29.44 15.41 -16.22
C MET A 129 -29.22 16.88 -16.59
N TYR A 130 -27.97 17.36 -16.49
CA TYR A 130 -27.61 18.72 -16.89
C TYR A 130 -27.89 18.97 -18.38
N ASP A 131 -27.47 18.07 -19.26
CA ASP A 131 -27.67 18.19 -20.71
C ASP A 131 -29.17 18.21 -21.07
N HIS A 132 -29.98 17.35 -20.44
CA HIS A 132 -31.43 17.37 -20.61
C HIS A 132 -32.04 18.71 -20.17
N MET A 133 -31.61 19.26 -19.03
CA MET A 133 -32.09 20.57 -18.57
C MET A 133 -31.63 21.72 -19.49
N ALA A 134 -30.43 21.63 -20.05
CA ALA A 134 -29.92 22.62 -20.99
C ALA A 134 -30.71 22.61 -22.32
N CYS A 135 -30.99 21.42 -22.88
CA CYS A 135 -31.82 21.27 -24.07
C CYS A 135 -33.25 21.79 -23.86
N ASN A 136 -33.87 21.48 -22.70
CA ASN A 136 -35.22 21.96 -22.37
C ASN A 136 -35.30 23.49 -22.25
N LYS A 137 -34.21 24.18 -21.87
CA LYS A 137 -34.16 25.64 -21.88
C LYS A 137 -34.07 26.22 -23.29
N ALA A 138 -33.36 25.56 -24.21
CA ALA A 138 -33.27 25.98 -25.61
C ALA A 138 -34.61 25.84 -26.35
N ASP A 139 -35.33 24.72 -26.16
CA ASP A 139 -36.62 24.48 -26.80
C ASP A 139 -37.74 25.39 -26.29
N ASN A 140 -37.73 25.71 -24.99
CA ASN A 140 -38.67 26.69 -24.42
C ASN A 140 -38.34 28.13 -24.80
N GLY A 141 -37.08 28.45 -25.12
CA GLY A 141 -36.69 29.76 -25.66
C GLY A 141 -37.15 29.96 -27.11
N ALA A 142 -37.11 28.90 -27.93
CA ALA A 142 -37.56 28.94 -29.32
C ALA A 142 -39.09 29.05 -29.45
N ARG A 143 -39.87 28.37 -28.59
CA ARG A 143 -41.34 28.44 -28.61
C ARG A 143 -41.93 29.78 -28.19
N VAL A 144 -41.19 30.61 -27.45
CA VAL A 144 -41.65 31.95 -27.04
C VAL A 144 -41.48 32.98 -28.17
N PHE A 145 -40.62 32.72 -29.17
CA PHE A 145 -40.35 33.66 -30.27
C PHE A 145 -41.26 33.51 -31.50
N ASP A 146 -41.95 32.36 -31.65
CA ASP A 146 -42.79 32.07 -32.83
C ASP A 146 -44.30 32.35 -32.60
N GLY A 147 -44.64 33.00 -31.49
CA GLY A 147 -46.02 33.30 -31.07
C GLY A 147 -46.49 34.73 -31.34
N ARG A 148 -46.01 35.39 -32.40
CA ARG A 148 -46.60 36.64 -32.89
C ARG A 148 -47.09 36.46 -34.34
N SER A 149 -48.35 36.13 -34.48
CA SER A 149 -49.18 36.38 -35.66
C SER A 149 -50.49 37.01 -35.20
#